data_AF-C1DS56-F1
#
_entry.id   AF-C1DS56-F1
#
_cell.length_a   1.000
_cell.length_b   1.000
_cell.length_c   1.000
_cell.angle_alpha   90.00
_cell.angle_beta   90.00
_cell.angle_gamma   90.00
#
_symmetry.space_group_name_H-M   'P 1'
#
loop_
_entity.id
_entity.type
_entity.pdbx_description
1 polymer ?
#
loop_
_entity_poly.entity_id
_entity_poly.type
_entity_poly.pdbx_seq_one_letter_code
_entity_poly.pdbx_strand_id
1 'polypeptide(L)'
;MKRRNLLAGGGALLAAATLGGWRLMSGDRQPLLLSARDDAEGHHHAAGYRLDGSRVFATRVNERCHDVVPHPRLPLALFVGRRPSRESYLVDTRDGRLLQTLASPAERHFYGHGVFHAGGEWFYSTENDTRDPGRGVIGVYRLREERLQRVAEHASHGIGPHQLLWMPDGETLVVANGGIRTEADSREKMNLEAMEPSLVLLRRDGVLLGKERLSEPMNSVRHLAVAGDGTVVSGQQYEGDPQDAVPLLAIKRPGQPFQAFPVGEAQRLAMNQYTASVAIHDGLRLVAVTAPRGNRVFIWELDSAELRLDTPLADCAGVAAVAEGFVVSSGQSRCRLFDCRASRIETRHLELPAGLWDNHLRMA
;
A
#
# COMPACT_ATOMS: atom_id res chain seq x y z
N MET A 1 -67.87 -49.91 -3.88
CA MET A 1 -67.78 -51.39 -3.82
C MET A 1 -66.73 -51.88 -4.80
N LYS A 2 -65.95 -52.89 -4.38
CA LYS A 2 -65.06 -53.78 -5.16
C LYS A 2 -63.63 -53.30 -5.52
N ARG A 3 -62.70 -53.89 -4.75
CA ARG A 3 -61.27 -54.11 -4.99
C ARG A 3 -61.03 -55.15 -6.10
N ARG A 4 -59.83 -55.08 -6.71
CA ARG A 4 -58.86 -56.17 -7.04
C ARG A 4 -58.44 -56.30 -8.51
N ASN A 5 -57.18 -55.97 -8.79
CA ASN A 5 -56.07 -56.87 -9.20
C ASN A 5 -54.95 -56.00 -9.82
N LEU A 6 -53.79 -55.84 -9.17
CA LEU A 6 -52.61 -56.73 -9.19
C LEU A 6 -52.06 -56.97 -10.60
N LEU A 7 -51.00 -56.24 -10.95
CA LEU A 7 -49.88 -56.76 -11.72
C LEU A 7 -48.59 -56.35 -11.01
N ALA A 8 -47.79 -57.37 -10.75
CA ALA A 8 -46.55 -57.36 -10.01
C ALA A 8 -45.36 -57.32 -10.97
N GLY A 9 -44.25 -56.78 -10.48
CA GLY A 9 -42.93 -56.79 -11.09
C GLY A 9 -42.20 -55.58 -10.51
N GLY A 10 -41.27 -55.68 -9.57
CA GLY A 10 -40.34 -56.77 -9.25
C GLY A 10 -38.97 -56.10 -9.18
N GLY A 11 -38.42 -55.91 -7.99
CA GLY A 11 -37.12 -55.28 -7.77
C GLY A 11 -37.09 -54.38 -6.55
N ALA A 12 -36.87 -54.99 -5.38
CA ALA A 12 -36.68 -54.28 -4.11
C ALA A 12 -35.18 -54.18 -3.78
N LEU A 13 -34.83 -53.03 -3.19
CA LEU A 13 -33.79 -52.80 -2.16
C LEU A 13 -32.32 -52.74 -2.59
N LEU A 14 -31.74 -51.53 -2.45
CA LEU A 14 -30.74 -51.15 -1.44
C LEU A 14 -30.69 -49.60 -1.42
N ALA A 15 -31.15 -48.95 -0.35
CA ALA A 15 -30.33 -48.37 0.73
C ALA A 15 -29.36 -47.28 0.21
N ALA A 16 -29.18 -46.09 0.78
CA ALA A 16 -29.75 -45.35 1.89
C ALA A 16 -29.17 -43.91 1.77
N ALA A 17 -29.90 -42.93 2.32
CA ALA A 17 -29.46 -41.60 2.75
C ALA A 17 -28.10 -41.03 2.24
N THR A 18 -28.18 -39.90 1.52
CA THR A 18 -27.20 -38.80 1.66
C THR A 18 -27.93 -37.50 1.94
N LEU A 19 -28.41 -37.36 3.18
CA LEU A 19 -28.42 -36.06 3.85
C LEU A 19 -26.96 -35.73 4.14
N GLY A 20 -26.39 -34.83 3.34
CA GLY A 20 -25.01 -34.36 3.51
C GLY A 20 -24.93 -32.95 2.98
N GLY A 21 -25.38 -32.00 3.79
CA GLY A 21 -25.35 -30.58 3.47
C GLY A 21 -23.94 -30.12 3.16
N TRP A 22 -23.70 -29.74 1.92
CA TRP A 22 -22.62 -28.82 1.57
C TRP A 22 -23.18 -27.41 1.61
N ARG A 23 -23.46 -26.93 2.82
CA ARG A 23 -23.23 -25.51 3.07
C ARG A 23 -21.71 -25.37 3.07
N LEU A 24 -21.18 -25.02 1.91
CA LEU A 24 -19.83 -24.48 1.77
C LEU A 24 -19.63 -23.53 2.94
N MET A 25 -18.69 -23.88 3.81
CA MET A 25 -18.27 -23.01 4.89
C MET A 25 -17.70 -21.75 4.25
N SER A 26 -18.53 -20.73 4.07
CA SER A 26 -18.08 -19.35 4.15
C SER A 26 -17.66 -19.13 5.60
N GLY A 27 -16.55 -19.75 6.01
CA GLY A 27 -15.90 -19.38 7.24
C GLY A 27 -15.52 -17.93 7.10
N ASP A 28 -15.92 -17.10 8.06
CA ASP A 28 -15.43 -15.74 8.25
C ASP A 28 -13.90 -15.77 8.23
N ARG A 29 -13.30 -15.69 7.04
CA ARG A 29 -11.86 -15.48 6.92
C ARG A 29 -11.68 -14.04 7.31
N GLN A 30 -11.35 -13.82 8.58
CA GLN A 30 -10.91 -12.51 9.06
C GLN A 30 -9.87 -11.96 8.08
N PRO A 31 -9.94 -10.65 7.77
CA PRO A 31 -9.11 -10.05 6.74
C PRO A 31 -7.63 -10.19 7.11
N LEU A 32 -6.79 -10.38 6.10
CA LEU A 32 -5.37 -10.63 6.30
C LEU A 32 -4.61 -9.31 6.27
N LEU A 33 -3.79 -9.07 7.28
CA LEU A 33 -2.87 -7.96 7.35
C LEU A 33 -1.51 -8.42 6.81
N LEU A 34 -1.10 -7.81 5.72
CA LEU A 34 0.16 -8.08 5.04
C LEU A 34 1.17 -6.96 5.32
N SER A 35 2.41 -7.35 5.60
CA SER A 35 3.54 -6.43 5.74
C SER A 35 4.87 -7.17 5.61
N ALA A 36 5.89 -6.44 5.16
CA ALA A 36 7.28 -6.86 5.34
C ALA A 36 7.70 -6.67 6.81
N ARG A 37 8.60 -7.51 7.30
CA ARG A 37 9.23 -7.34 8.62
C ARG A 37 10.62 -7.95 8.66
N ASP A 38 11.44 -7.45 9.58
CA ASP A 38 12.70 -8.06 9.96
C ASP A 38 12.54 -8.83 11.29
N ASP A 39 13.33 -9.88 11.50
CA ASP A 39 13.46 -10.56 12.80
C ASP A 39 14.66 -10.04 13.61
N ALA A 40 14.80 -10.51 14.85
CA ALA A 40 15.85 -10.06 15.76
C ALA A 40 17.25 -10.47 15.28
N GLU A 41 17.34 -11.52 14.47
CA GLU A 41 18.55 -12.02 13.84
C GLU A 41 18.89 -11.28 12.53
N GLY A 42 18.03 -10.34 12.09
CA GLY A 42 18.23 -9.52 10.90
C GLY A 42 17.79 -10.19 9.59
N HIS A 43 17.03 -11.28 9.64
CA HIS A 43 16.45 -11.87 8.44
C HIS A 43 15.17 -11.13 8.01
N HIS A 44 14.94 -11.13 6.70
CA HIS A 44 13.80 -10.47 6.08
C HIS A 44 12.64 -11.44 5.84
N HIS A 45 11.41 -10.99 6.10
CA HIS A 45 10.20 -11.80 5.98
C HIS A 45 9.08 -11.07 5.23
N ALA A 46 8.43 -11.79 4.34
CA ALA A 46 7.10 -11.48 3.82
C ALA A 46 6.06 -12.13 4.74
N ALA A 47 5.22 -11.33 5.40
CA ALA A 47 4.38 -11.84 6.48
C ALA A 47 2.90 -11.52 6.32
N GLY A 48 2.06 -12.45 6.81
CA GLY A 48 0.61 -12.34 6.86
C GLY A 48 0.09 -12.71 8.25
N TYR A 49 -0.65 -11.79 8.86
CA TYR A 49 -1.24 -11.93 10.19
C TYR A 49 -2.73 -11.58 10.18
N ARG A 50 -3.50 -12.17 11.08
CA ARG A 50 -4.86 -11.70 11.36
C ARG A 50 -4.82 -10.58 12.40
N LEU A 51 -5.90 -9.82 12.49
CA LEU A 51 -6.02 -8.72 13.46
C LEU A 51 -5.99 -9.19 14.93
N ASP A 52 -6.31 -10.46 15.18
CA ASP A 52 -6.19 -11.11 16.49
C ASP A 52 -4.75 -11.53 16.85
N GLY A 53 -3.77 -11.22 16.00
CA GLY A 53 -2.36 -11.57 16.24
C GLY A 53 -1.92 -12.92 15.69
N SER A 54 -2.84 -13.76 15.24
CA SER A 54 -2.50 -15.07 14.71
C SER A 54 -1.69 -14.94 13.41
N ARG A 55 -0.52 -15.59 13.39
CA ARG A 55 0.34 -15.65 12.20
C ARG A 55 -0.24 -16.66 11.22
N VAL A 56 -0.52 -16.23 10.00
CA VAL A 56 -0.87 -17.12 8.88
C VAL A 56 0.40 -17.63 8.22
N PHE A 57 1.33 -16.74 7.89
CA PHE A 57 2.65 -17.09 7.36
C PHE A 57 3.72 -16.04 7.69
N ALA A 58 4.98 -16.47 7.66
CA ALA A 58 6.16 -15.60 7.64
C ALA A 58 7.21 -16.28 6.75
N THR A 59 7.28 -15.82 5.51
CA THR A 59 8.11 -16.42 4.47
C THR A 59 9.42 -15.67 4.41
N ARG A 60 10.53 -16.36 4.70
CA ARG A 60 11.86 -15.78 4.61
C ARG A 60 12.18 -15.41 3.16
N VAL A 61 12.70 -14.21 2.98
CA VAL A 61 13.14 -13.67 1.68
C VAL A 61 14.59 -13.20 1.76
N ASN A 62 15.25 -13.06 0.62
CA ASN A 62 16.68 -12.73 0.58
C ASN A 62 16.96 -11.26 0.89
N GLU A 63 16.04 -10.38 0.51
CA GLU A 63 16.20 -8.94 0.58
C GLU A 63 15.01 -8.30 1.30
N ARG A 64 15.27 -7.17 1.98
CA ARG A 64 14.24 -6.40 2.66
C ARG A 64 13.20 -5.88 1.68
N CYS A 65 11.93 -6.12 1.98
CA CYS A 65 10.80 -5.55 1.25
C CYS A 65 10.37 -4.19 1.84
N HIS A 66 9.67 -3.39 1.05
CA HIS A 66 9.13 -2.09 1.44
C HIS A 66 7.60 -2.10 1.48
N ASP A 67 6.96 -2.07 0.30
CA ASP A 67 5.51 -2.15 0.16
C ASP A 67 5.07 -3.61 -0.08
N VAL A 68 3.79 -3.86 0.13
CA VAL A 68 3.13 -5.10 -0.25
C VAL A 68 1.90 -4.75 -1.07
N VAL A 69 1.68 -5.50 -2.16
CA VAL A 69 0.62 -5.22 -3.12
C VAL A 69 -0.23 -6.49 -3.28
N PRO A 70 -1.36 -6.60 -2.57
CA PRO A 70 -2.27 -7.72 -2.77
C PRO A 70 -2.89 -7.66 -4.16
N HIS A 71 -3.04 -8.83 -4.79
CA HIS A 71 -3.78 -8.97 -6.02
C HIS A 71 -5.29 -8.81 -5.73
N PRO A 72 -6.08 -8.12 -6.57
CA PRO A 72 -7.45 -7.72 -6.24
C PRO A 72 -8.47 -8.87 -6.13
N ARG A 73 -8.11 -10.11 -6.48
CA ARG A 73 -9.05 -11.26 -6.61
C ARG A 73 -8.44 -12.61 -6.22
N LEU A 74 -7.29 -12.93 -6.79
CA LEU A 74 -6.50 -14.13 -6.46
C LEU A 74 -5.79 -13.98 -5.11
N PRO A 75 -5.52 -15.09 -4.40
CA PRO A 75 -4.83 -15.09 -3.11
C PRO A 75 -3.32 -14.89 -3.30
N LEU A 76 -2.93 -13.80 -3.93
CA LEU A 76 -1.55 -13.46 -4.27
C LEU A 76 -1.21 -12.10 -3.69
N ALA A 77 0.03 -11.91 -3.27
CA ALA A 77 0.56 -10.59 -2.97
C ALA A 77 2.02 -10.49 -3.42
N LEU A 78 2.38 -9.34 -4.00
CA LEU A 78 3.76 -9.02 -4.31
C LEU A 78 4.36 -8.19 -3.17
N PHE A 79 5.39 -8.71 -2.52
CA PHE A 79 6.22 -7.96 -1.58
C PHE A 79 7.34 -7.30 -2.38
N VAL A 80 7.34 -5.97 -2.43
CA VAL A 80 8.20 -5.20 -3.33
C VAL A 80 9.53 -4.90 -2.65
N GLY A 81 10.64 -5.24 -3.30
CA GLY A 81 11.99 -5.00 -2.77
C GLY A 81 12.26 -3.53 -2.47
N ARG A 82 12.93 -3.26 -1.34
CA ARG A 82 13.34 -1.91 -0.93
C ARG A 82 14.74 -1.61 -1.45
N ARG A 83 14.95 -0.52 -2.19
CA ARG A 83 16.29 -0.06 -2.60
C ARG A 83 17.36 -0.29 -1.51
N PRO A 84 18.50 -0.94 -1.83
CA PRO A 84 19.01 -1.29 -3.17
C PRO A 84 18.50 -2.64 -3.74
N SER A 85 17.44 -3.21 -3.18
CA SER A 85 16.89 -4.49 -3.64
C SER A 85 16.64 -4.58 -5.14
N ARG A 86 17.03 -5.71 -5.71
CA ARG A 86 16.74 -6.11 -7.10
C ARG A 86 15.66 -7.18 -7.19
N GLU A 87 15.22 -7.71 -6.06
CA GLU A 87 14.23 -8.77 -5.99
C GLU A 87 12.92 -8.30 -5.36
N SER A 88 11.80 -8.74 -5.92
CA SER A 88 10.46 -8.70 -5.30
C SER A 88 9.89 -10.11 -5.24
N TYR A 89 8.95 -10.37 -4.34
CA TYR A 89 8.54 -11.74 -4.00
C TYR A 89 7.03 -11.90 -4.14
N LEU A 90 6.59 -12.69 -5.12
CA LEU A 90 5.19 -13.03 -5.31
C LEU A 90 4.86 -14.25 -4.45
N VAL A 91 3.92 -14.07 -3.52
CA VAL A 91 3.60 -15.04 -2.48
C VAL A 91 2.12 -15.42 -2.56
N ASP A 92 1.83 -16.72 -2.36
CA ASP A 92 0.47 -17.22 -2.11
C ASP A 92 0.04 -16.87 -0.70
N THR A 93 -1.01 -16.06 -0.55
CA THR A 93 -1.42 -15.52 0.76
C THR A 93 -2.16 -16.54 1.63
N ARG A 94 -2.46 -17.73 1.10
CA ARG A 94 -3.11 -18.80 1.87
C ARG A 94 -2.17 -19.46 2.88
N ASP A 95 -0.91 -19.67 2.48
CA ASP A 95 0.07 -20.45 3.22
C ASP A 95 1.49 -19.83 3.22
N GLY A 96 1.70 -18.73 2.49
CA GLY A 96 2.99 -18.07 2.38
C GLY A 96 3.93 -18.68 1.34
N ARG A 97 3.48 -19.61 0.50
CA ARG A 97 4.34 -20.23 -0.52
C ARG A 97 4.88 -19.17 -1.49
N LEU A 98 6.20 -19.09 -1.61
CA LEU A 98 6.87 -18.27 -2.61
C LEU A 98 6.63 -18.84 -4.02
N LEU A 99 5.98 -18.08 -4.89
CA LEU A 99 5.65 -18.47 -6.26
C LEU A 99 6.71 -18.00 -7.26
N GLN A 100 7.24 -16.80 -7.02
CA GLN A 100 8.23 -16.21 -7.89
C GLN A 100 9.07 -15.20 -7.12
N THR A 101 10.39 -15.30 -7.26
CA THR A 101 11.31 -14.18 -7.08
C THR A 101 11.38 -13.41 -8.40
N LEU A 102 10.84 -12.20 -8.40
CA LEU A 102 10.86 -11.28 -9.53
C LEU A 102 12.11 -10.43 -9.47
N ALA A 103 13.07 -10.67 -10.36
CA ALA A 103 14.26 -9.85 -10.49
C ALA A 103 14.01 -8.64 -11.39
N SER A 104 14.53 -7.47 -11.01
CA SER A 104 14.58 -6.31 -11.89
C SER A 104 15.57 -6.56 -13.05
N PRO A 105 15.29 -6.03 -14.26
CA PRO A 105 16.27 -6.05 -15.35
C PRO A 105 17.65 -5.50 -14.93
N ALA A 106 18.73 -5.91 -15.60
CA ALA A 106 20.11 -5.51 -15.27
C ALA A 106 20.23 -4.00 -14.96
N GLU A 107 19.62 -3.19 -15.82
CA GLU A 107 19.67 -1.72 -15.77
C GLU A 107 18.46 -1.05 -15.09
N ARG A 108 17.79 -1.80 -14.20
CA ARG A 108 16.61 -1.35 -13.46
C ARG A 108 16.72 -1.82 -12.02
N HIS A 109 16.22 -1.01 -11.10
CA HIS A 109 16.08 -1.31 -9.69
C HIS A 109 14.68 -0.92 -9.26
N PHE A 110 14.07 -1.74 -8.40
CA PHE A 110 12.76 -1.42 -7.84
C PHE A 110 12.87 -0.25 -6.86
N TYR A 111 11.89 0.65 -6.92
CA TYR A 111 11.79 1.79 -6.01
C TYR A 111 10.89 1.53 -4.80
N GLY A 112 10.50 0.27 -4.59
CA GLY A 112 9.80 -0.17 -3.39
C GLY A 112 8.28 -0.12 -3.47
N HIS A 113 7.69 0.30 -4.60
CA HIS A 113 6.25 0.36 -4.76
C HIS A 113 5.75 -0.23 -6.07
N GLY A 114 4.50 -0.68 -6.04
CA GLY A 114 3.78 -1.16 -7.21
C GLY A 114 2.27 -1.14 -7.00
N VAL A 115 1.53 -1.46 -8.06
CA VAL A 115 0.07 -1.54 -8.01
C VAL A 115 -0.44 -2.55 -9.05
N PHE A 116 -1.40 -3.39 -8.64
CA PHE A 116 -2.18 -4.20 -9.58
C PHE A 116 -3.31 -3.37 -10.17
N HIS A 117 -3.59 -3.53 -11.46
CA HIS A 117 -4.85 -3.07 -12.07
C HIS A 117 -6.02 -3.80 -11.42
N ALA A 118 -7.20 -3.18 -11.37
CA ALA A 118 -8.41 -3.79 -10.79
C ALA A 118 -8.77 -5.14 -11.44
N GLY A 119 -8.47 -5.31 -12.73
CA GLY A 119 -8.59 -6.56 -13.45
C GLY A 119 -7.56 -7.63 -13.05
N GLY A 120 -6.52 -7.30 -12.29
CA GLY A 120 -5.52 -8.25 -11.77
C GLY A 120 -4.52 -8.80 -12.79
N GLU A 121 -4.80 -8.66 -14.08
CA GLU A 121 -3.90 -9.13 -15.15
C GLU A 121 -2.61 -8.31 -15.28
N TRP A 122 -2.63 -7.05 -14.84
CA TRP A 122 -1.55 -6.10 -15.04
C TRP A 122 -1.02 -5.58 -13.72
N PHE A 123 0.30 -5.43 -13.65
CA PHE A 123 1.01 -4.89 -12.52
C PHE A 123 2.00 -3.83 -12.99
N TYR A 124 2.12 -2.76 -12.21
CA TYR A 124 2.96 -1.61 -12.50
C TYR A 124 3.87 -1.34 -11.29
N SER A 125 5.17 -1.17 -11.49
CA SER A 125 6.12 -0.82 -10.42
C SER A 125 6.89 0.45 -10.71
N THR A 126 7.25 1.19 -9.65
CA THR A 126 8.20 2.29 -9.76
C THR A 126 9.63 1.73 -9.83
N GLU A 127 10.41 2.22 -10.79
CA GLU A 127 11.77 1.75 -11.06
C GLU A 127 12.70 2.94 -11.42
N ASN A 128 14.02 2.77 -11.28
CA ASN A 128 15.00 3.68 -11.91
C ASN A 128 15.38 3.22 -13.32
N ASP A 129 15.99 4.13 -14.09
CA ASP A 129 16.84 3.78 -15.23
C ASP A 129 18.30 4.06 -14.87
N THR A 130 19.13 3.03 -14.72
CA THR A 130 20.55 3.20 -14.39
C THR A 130 21.39 3.66 -15.58
N ARG A 131 20.87 3.59 -16.81
CA ARG A 131 21.56 4.06 -18.01
C ARG A 131 21.36 5.56 -18.26
N ASP A 132 20.32 6.15 -17.66
CA ASP A 132 19.96 7.56 -17.82
C ASP A 132 19.66 8.16 -16.42
N PRO A 133 20.70 8.60 -15.69
CA PRO A 133 20.59 9.02 -14.30
C PRO A 133 19.54 10.13 -14.10
N GLY A 134 18.51 9.81 -13.31
CA GLY A 134 17.40 10.72 -12.99
C GLY A 134 16.13 10.42 -13.78
N ARG A 135 16.19 9.67 -14.89
CA ARG A 135 14.99 9.21 -15.59
C ARG A 135 14.22 8.21 -14.73
N GLY A 136 13.04 8.62 -14.29
CA GLY A 136 12.08 7.74 -13.63
C GLY A 136 11.28 6.89 -14.60
N VAL A 137 11.06 5.62 -14.26
CA VAL A 137 10.30 4.69 -15.10
C VAL A 137 9.25 3.93 -14.30
N ILE A 138 8.23 3.47 -15.03
CA ILE A 138 7.20 2.56 -14.54
C ILE A 138 7.36 1.24 -15.31
N GLY A 139 7.75 0.17 -14.61
CA GLY A 139 7.80 -1.16 -15.18
C GLY A 139 6.40 -1.73 -15.36
N VAL A 140 6.13 -2.37 -16.51
CA VAL A 140 4.81 -2.94 -16.82
C VAL A 140 4.93 -4.45 -16.93
N TYR A 141 4.12 -5.14 -16.14
CA TYR A 141 4.14 -6.59 -16.01
C TYR A 141 2.74 -7.16 -16.26
N ARG A 142 2.70 -8.38 -16.81
CA ARG A 142 1.48 -9.17 -16.98
C ARG A 142 1.56 -10.41 -16.12
N LEU A 143 0.49 -10.67 -15.36
CA LEU A 143 0.34 -11.89 -14.60
C LEU A 143 -0.17 -13.01 -15.52
N ARG A 144 0.60 -14.10 -15.63
CA ARG A 144 0.24 -15.33 -16.35
C ARG A 144 0.71 -16.53 -15.56
N GLU A 145 -0.17 -17.51 -15.34
CA GLU A 145 0.17 -18.75 -14.63
C GLU A 145 0.85 -18.49 -13.27
N GLU A 146 0.29 -17.56 -12.48
CA GLU A 146 0.83 -17.14 -11.18
C GLU A 146 2.27 -16.59 -11.24
N ARG A 147 2.68 -16.03 -12.40
CA ARG A 147 3.97 -15.39 -12.60
C ARG A 147 3.82 -14.02 -13.27
N LEU A 148 4.51 -13.03 -12.74
CA LEU A 148 4.67 -11.71 -13.34
C LEU A 148 5.75 -11.75 -14.42
N GLN A 149 5.38 -11.36 -15.63
CA GLN A 149 6.27 -11.26 -16.77
C GLN A 149 6.33 -9.81 -17.21
N ARG A 150 7.53 -9.24 -17.30
CA ARG A 150 7.70 -7.87 -17.80
C ARG A 150 7.34 -7.82 -19.28
N VAL A 151 6.55 -6.84 -19.69
CA VAL A 151 6.07 -6.71 -21.07
C VAL A 151 6.31 -5.32 -21.66
N ALA A 152 6.45 -4.28 -20.83
CA ALA A 152 6.71 -2.92 -21.30
C ALA A 152 7.34 -2.04 -20.20
N GLU A 153 7.59 -0.79 -20.56
CA GLU A 153 8.02 0.29 -19.68
C GLU A 153 7.37 1.60 -20.11
N HIS A 154 7.04 2.45 -19.16
CA HIS A 154 6.63 3.83 -19.39
C HIS A 154 7.55 4.81 -18.67
N ALA A 155 7.66 6.03 -19.18
CA ALA A 155 8.29 7.11 -18.41
C ALA A 155 7.37 7.49 -17.24
N SER A 156 7.93 7.75 -16.05
CA SER A 156 7.17 8.33 -14.93
C SER A 156 6.95 9.85 -15.09
N HIS A 157 7.57 10.44 -16.12
CA HIS A 157 7.60 11.88 -16.42
C HIS A 157 8.14 12.73 -15.26
N GLY A 158 8.99 12.16 -14.41
CA GLY A 158 9.67 12.85 -13.32
C GLY A 158 10.90 12.10 -12.82
N ILE A 159 11.49 12.61 -11.75
CA ILE A 159 12.70 12.06 -11.15
C ILE A 159 12.34 11.26 -9.90
N GLY A 160 12.89 10.05 -9.79
CA GLY A 160 12.72 9.20 -8.62
C GLY A 160 11.26 8.90 -8.27
N PRO A 161 10.47 8.27 -9.18
CA PRO A 161 9.11 7.81 -8.88
C PRO A 161 9.11 6.99 -7.59
N HIS A 162 8.31 7.43 -6.62
CA HIS A 162 8.24 6.83 -5.31
C HIS A 162 7.08 5.83 -5.29
N GLN A 163 5.85 6.34 -5.23
CA GLN A 163 4.63 5.53 -5.22
C GLN A 163 3.74 5.85 -6.43
N LEU A 164 2.92 4.89 -6.82
CA LEU A 164 1.86 5.05 -7.80
C LEU A 164 0.58 4.37 -7.32
N LEU A 165 -0.58 4.90 -7.69
CA LEU A 165 -1.90 4.34 -7.41
C LEU A 165 -2.82 4.54 -8.61
N TRP A 166 -3.87 3.71 -8.70
CA TRP A 166 -4.93 3.93 -9.67
C TRP A 166 -5.87 5.04 -9.23
N MET A 167 -6.26 5.88 -10.17
CA MET A 167 -7.43 6.73 -10.03
C MET A 167 -8.72 5.89 -10.14
N PRO A 168 -9.86 6.38 -9.63
CA PRO A 168 -11.12 5.63 -9.64
C PRO A 168 -11.66 5.24 -11.03
N ASP A 169 -11.19 5.91 -12.09
CA ASP A 169 -11.56 5.60 -13.48
C ASP A 169 -10.98 4.25 -13.98
N GLY A 170 -9.99 3.69 -13.28
CA GLY A 170 -9.34 2.43 -13.63
C GLY A 170 -8.42 2.51 -14.87
N GLU A 171 -8.20 3.70 -15.42
CA GLU A 171 -7.41 3.93 -16.64
C GLU A 171 -6.32 4.99 -16.46
N THR A 172 -6.39 5.77 -15.38
CA THR A 172 -5.38 6.76 -15.01
C THR A 172 -4.59 6.31 -13.78
N LEU A 173 -3.27 6.36 -13.86
CA LEU A 173 -2.35 6.25 -12.73
C LEU A 173 -2.02 7.65 -12.21
N VAL A 174 -1.99 7.80 -10.89
CA VAL A 174 -1.33 8.92 -10.22
C VAL A 174 0.03 8.46 -9.72
N VAL A 175 1.08 9.23 -10.00
CA VAL A 175 2.48 8.91 -9.68
C VAL A 175 3.08 10.04 -8.86
N ALA A 176 3.60 9.71 -7.68
CA ALA A 176 4.42 10.59 -6.88
C ALA A 176 5.87 10.46 -7.33
N ASN A 177 6.43 11.51 -7.93
CA ASN A 177 7.85 11.61 -8.21
C ASN A 177 8.52 12.39 -7.07
N GLY A 178 9.45 11.75 -6.37
CA GLY A 178 10.10 12.36 -5.21
C GLY A 178 11.07 13.49 -5.57
N GLY A 179 11.49 13.61 -6.83
CA GLY A 179 12.40 14.65 -7.28
C GLY A 179 13.86 14.42 -6.92
N ILE A 180 14.19 13.28 -6.29
CA ILE A 180 15.55 12.95 -5.85
C ILE A 180 16.14 11.89 -6.76
N ARG A 181 17.27 12.23 -7.38
CA ARG A 181 18.16 11.30 -8.07
C ARG A 181 19.03 10.59 -7.04
N THR A 182 18.95 9.27 -7.05
CA THR A 182 19.88 8.40 -6.31
C THR A 182 20.58 7.52 -7.33
N GLU A 183 21.85 7.20 -7.08
CA GLU A 183 22.56 6.18 -7.87
C GLU A 183 22.01 4.78 -7.59
N ALA A 184 22.29 3.82 -8.48
CA ALA A 184 21.69 2.48 -8.46
C ALA A 184 21.84 1.77 -7.10
N ASP A 185 23.07 1.66 -6.61
CA ASP A 185 23.40 0.91 -5.39
C ASP A 185 23.49 1.80 -4.13
N SER A 186 23.23 3.10 -4.26
CA SER A 186 23.40 4.09 -3.20
C SER A 186 22.09 4.78 -2.83
N ARG A 187 22.00 5.20 -1.56
CA ARG A 187 20.93 6.09 -1.08
C ARG A 187 21.34 7.56 -1.05
N GLU A 188 22.50 7.87 -1.61
CA GLU A 188 23.01 9.23 -1.71
C GLU A 188 22.10 10.08 -2.61
N LYS A 189 21.84 11.31 -2.16
CA LYS A 189 20.93 12.26 -2.82
C LYS A 189 21.76 13.18 -3.68
N MET A 190 21.67 13.02 -5.00
CA MET A 190 22.65 13.57 -5.94
C MET A 190 22.24 14.94 -6.54
N ASN A 191 21.09 15.48 -6.14
CA ASN A 191 20.50 16.66 -6.78
C ASN A 191 19.64 17.50 -5.82
N LEU A 192 19.99 17.59 -4.52
CA LEU A 192 19.16 18.33 -3.57
C LEU A 192 18.86 19.78 -4.00
N GLU A 193 19.84 20.48 -4.57
CA GLU A 193 19.69 21.84 -5.11
C GLU A 193 18.90 21.91 -6.44
N ALA A 194 18.70 20.76 -7.10
CA ALA A 194 17.97 20.62 -8.36
C ALA A 194 16.85 19.57 -8.21
N MET A 195 16.24 19.49 -7.02
CA MET A 195 15.11 18.61 -6.77
C MET A 195 13.94 19.02 -7.66
N GLU A 196 13.26 18.02 -8.21
CA GLU A 196 12.07 18.25 -9.05
C GLU A 196 10.89 17.34 -8.65
N PRO A 197 10.34 17.50 -7.43
CA PRO A 197 9.21 16.70 -6.99
C PRO A 197 7.97 17.04 -7.84
N SER A 198 7.17 16.03 -8.16
CA SER A 198 5.94 16.24 -8.94
C SER A 198 4.89 15.18 -8.68
N LEU A 199 3.63 15.57 -8.85
CA LEU A 199 2.49 14.66 -8.98
C LEU A 199 2.17 14.54 -10.46
N VAL A 200 2.21 13.32 -11.00
CA VAL A 200 1.96 13.04 -12.42
C VAL A 200 0.67 12.23 -12.55
N LEU A 201 -0.20 12.63 -13.47
CA LEU A 201 -1.31 11.82 -13.98
C LEU A 201 -0.89 11.20 -15.30
N LEU A 202 -0.98 9.88 -15.38
CA LEU A 202 -0.47 9.06 -16.47
C LEU A 202 -1.59 8.14 -16.95
N ARG A 203 -1.94 8.16 -18.23
CA ARG A 203 -2.84 7.14 -18.78
C ARG A 203 -2.14 5.77 -18.71
N ARG A 204 -2.91 4.71 -18.59
CA ARG A 204 -2.44 3.32 -18.50
C ARG A 204 -1.40 2.90 -19.55
N ASP A 205 -1.40 3.51 -20.74
CA ASP A 205 -0.45 3.25 -21.82
C ASP A 205 0.82 4.11 -21.78
N GLY A 206 0.99 4.93 -20.74
CA GLY A 206 2.17 5.78 -20.54
C GLY A 206 2.05 7.20 -21.07
N VAL A 207 0.90 7.60 -21.64
CA VAL A 207 0.66 8.98 -22.09
C VAL A 207 0.49 9.92 -20.89
N LEU A 208 1.30 10.98 -20.85
CA LEU A 208 1.21 12.02 -19.82
C LEU A 208 -0.10 12.80 -19.97
N LEU A 209 -0.89 12.85 -18.89
CA LEU A 209 -2.13 13.62 -18.82
C LEU A 209 -1.95 14.93 -18.06
N GLY A 210 -1.10 14.94 -17.03
CA GLY A 210 -0.83 16.13 -16.24
C GLY A 210 0.41 15.96 -15.36
N LYS A 211 1.08 17.07 -15.08
CA LYS A 211 2.23 17.13 -14.17
C LYS A 211 2.14 18.40 -13.36
N GLU A 212 2.05 18.27 -12.05
CA GLU A 212 1.89 19.37 -11.11
C GLU A 212 2.98 19.32 -10.04
N ARG A 213 3.32 20.48 -9.48
CA ARG A 213 4.36 20.64 -8.46
C ARG A 213 3.84 21.52 -7.33
N LEU A 214 4.38 21.31 -6.13
CA LEU A 214 4.20 22.24 -5.01
C LEU A 214 5.17 23.42 -5.16
N SER A 215 4.88 24.51 -4.44
CA SER A 215 5.73 25.71 -4.45
C SER A 215 7.11 25.48 -3.85
N GLU A 216 7.22 24.56 -2.89
CA GLU A 216 8.46 24.24 -2.19
C GLU A 216 9.24 23.14 -2.96
N PRO A 217 10.36 23.45 -3.63
CA PRO A 217 11.10 22.49 -4.46
C PRO A 217 11.78 21.38 -3.67
N MET A 218 12.10 21.56 -2.39
CA MET A 218 12.73 20.52 -1.56
C MET A 218 11.69 19.62 -0.85
N ASN A 219 10.40 19.82 -1.10
CA ASN A 219 9.32 18.97 -0.60
C ASN A 219 9.13 17.74 -1.48
N SER A 220 9.84 16.66 -1.15
CA SER A 220 9.73 15.40 -1.88
C SER A 220 8.33 14.80 -1.74
N VAL A 221 7.63 14.61 -2.86
CA VAL A 221 6.31 13.94 -2.90
C VAL A 221 6.51 12.43 -2.78
N ARG A 222 5.93 11.81 -1.75
CA ARG A 222 6.17 10.41 -1.39
C ARG A 222 4.90 9.59 -1.44
N HIS A 223 4.31 9.33 -0.29
CA HIS A 223 3.23 8.39 -0.17
C HIS A 223 1.91 9.00 -0.62
N LEU A 224 1.08 8.20 -1.27
CA LEU A 224 -0.21 8.60 -1.85
C LEU A 224 -1.36 7.84 -1.21
N ALA A 225 -2.52 8.50 -1.11
CA ALA A 225 -3.82 7.90 -0.90
C ALA A 225 -4.82 8.51 -1.88
N VAL A 226 -5.72 7.69 -2.42
CA VAL A 226 -6.73 8.09 -3.41
C VAL A 226 -8.12 7.73 -2.87
N ALA A 227 -9.02 8.72 -2.84
CA ALA A 227 -10.42 8.57 -2.50
C ALA A 227 -11.26 8.13 -3.71
N GLY A 228 -12.44 7.57 -3.49
CA GLY A 228 -13.37 7.12 -4.54
C GLY A 228 -13.91 8.28 -5.39
N ASP A 229 -13.92 9.50 -4.86
CA ASP A 229 -14.27 10.72 -5.60
C ASP A 229 -13.12 11.26 -6.49
N GLY A 230 -11.94 10.63 -6.45
CA GLY A 230 -10.75 11.05 -7.20
C GLY A 230 -9.88 12.08 -6.46
N THR A 231 -10.16 12.38 -5.20
CA THR A 231 -9.29 13.18 -4.34
C THR A 231 -8.02 12.40 -4.04
N VAL A 232 -6.85 13.01 -4.28
CA VAL A 232 -5.55 12.45 -3.93
C VAL A 232 -4.97 13.24 -2.77
N VAL A 233 -4.50 12.55 -1.73
CA VAL A 233 -3.65 13.13 -0.69
C VAL A 233 -2.27 12.52 -0.80
N SER A 234 -1.24 13.34 -0.56
CA SER A 234 0.14 12.91 -0.52
C SER A 234 0.83 13.39 0.75
N GLY A 235 1.73 12.54 1.28
CA GLY A 235 2.69 12.93 2.31
C GLY A 235 4.00 13.40 1.68
N GLN A 236 4.64 14.39 2.30
CA GLN A 236 5.94 14.92 1.89
C GLN A 236 7.05 14.53 2.88
N GLN A 237 8.28 14.54 2.35
CA GLN A 237 9.52 14.48 3.13
C GLN A 237 10.38 15.65 2.68
N TYR A 238 10.64 16.59 3.60
CA TYR A 238 11.40 17.78 3.30
C TYR A 238 12.89 17.56 3.49
N GLU A 239 13.68 18.11 2.56
CA GLU A 239 15.12 17.87 2.47
C GLU A 239 15.96 19.15 2.71
N GLY A 240 15.32 20.28 3.01
CA GLY A 240 15.98 21.56 3.31
C GLY A 240 16.27 21.75 4.80
N ASP A 241 16.22 23.00 5.28
CA ASP A 241 16.52 23.32 6.67
C ASP A 241 15.45 22.73 7.62
N PRO A 242 15.83 22.00 8.69
CA PRO A 242 14.88 21.49 9.67
C PRO A 242 13.97 22.56 10.32
N GLN A 243 14.37 23.83 10.28
CA GLN A 243 13.61 24.96 10.84
C GLN A 243 12.58 25.54 9.87
N ASP A 244 12.59 25.16 8.58
CA ASP A 244 11.68 25.72 7.60
C ASP A 244 10.21 25.35 7.86
N ALA A 245 9.34 26.33 7.61
CA ALA A 245 7.89 26.19 7.75
C ALA A 245 7.24 25.70 6.45
N VAL A 246 7.39 24.40 6.15
CA VAL A 246 6.91 23.80 4.90
C VAL A 246 5.70 22.88 5.11
N PRO A 247 4.72 22.85 4.17
CA PRO A 247 3.64 21.88 4.20
C PRO A 247 4.18 20.44 4.06
N LEU A 248 3.69 19.53 4.89
CA LEU A 248 4.10 18.11 4.85
C LEU A 248 3.00 17.17 4.33
N LEU A 249 1.82 17.73 4.04
CA LEU A 249 0.74 17.07 3.31
C LEU A 249 0.29 17.98 2.16
N ALA A 250 -0.17 17.35 1.08
CA ALA A 250 -0.74 18.04 -0.07
C ALA A 250 -1.95 17.27 -0.63
N ILE A 251 -2.89 17.99 -1.21
CA ILE A 251 -4.16 17.48 -1.72
C ILE A 251 -4.39 17.95 -3.16
N LYS A 252 -4.92 17.04 -3.98
CA LYS A 252 -5.38 17.29 -5.34
C LYS A 252 -6.82 16.80 -5.44
N ARG A 253 -7.78 17.72 -5.56
CA ARG A 253 -9.18 17.38 -5.86
C ARG A 253 -9.42 17.37 -7.37
N PRO A 254 -10.44 16.65 -7.86
CA PRO A 254 -10.85 16.74 -9.26
C PRO A 254 -11.06 18.19 -9.69
N GLY A 255 -10.47 18.59 -10.82
CA GLY A 255 -10.57 19.96 -11.36
C GLY A 255 -9.85 21.07 -10.57
N GLN A 256 -9.24 20.78 -9.42
CA GLN A 256 -8.48 21.75 -8.62
C GLN A 256 -6.97 21.53 -8.76
N PRO A 257 -6.10 22.53 -8.49
CA PRO A 257 -4.66 22.32 -8.49
C PRO A 257 -4.19 21.42 -7.34
N PHE A 258 -3.02 20.81 -7.51
CA PHE A 258 -2.28 20.16 -6.42
C PHE A 258 -1.70 21.23 -5.49
N GLN A 259 -2.14 21.21 -4.23
CA GLN A 259 -1.83 22.27 -3.26
C GLN A 259 -1.62 21.71 -1.87
N ALA A 260 -1.10 22.53 -0.95
CA ALA A 260 -0.94 22.14 0.44
C ALA A 260 -2.27 21.71 1.08
N PHE A 261 -2.25 20.62 1.84
CA PHE A 261 -3.35 20.24 2.73
C PHE A 261 -3.19 21.06 4.02
N PRO A 262 -4.23 21.76 4.50
CA PRO A 262 -4.12 22.57 5.71
C PRO A 262 -3.77 21.71 6.92
N VAL A 263 -2.68 22.07 7.61
CA VAL A 263 -2.24 21.43 8.85
C VAL A 263 -1.91 22.53 9.86
N GLY A 264 -2.36 22.37 11.11
CA GLY A 264 -2.01 23.29 12.18
C GLY A 264 -0.52 23.28 12.49
N GLU A 265 0.04 24.44 12.86
CA GLU A 265 1.49 24.59 13.05
C GLU A 265 2.07 23.63 14.10
N ALA A 266 1.33 23.38 15.18
CA ALA A 266 1.74 22.41 16.20
C ALA A 266 1.88 20.98 15.62
N GLN A 267 0.95 20.56 14.76
CA GLN A 267 1.01 19.26 14.09
C GLN A 267 2.15 19.22 13.06
N ARG A 268 2.35 20.29 12.29
CA ARG A 268 3.44 20.41 11.31
C ARG A 268 4.81 20.26 11.96
N LEU A 269 5.05 21.00 13.05
CA LEU A 269 6.30 20.89 13.82
C LEU A 269 6.49 19.49 14.38
N ALA A 270 5.41 18.89 14.91
CA ALA A 270 5.47 17.54 15.47
C ALA A 270 5.76 16.45 14.43
N MET A 271 5.69 16.73 13.12
CA MET A 271 6.09 15.77 12.09
C MET A 271 7.61 15.70 11.85
N ASN A 272 8.39 16.66 12.35
CA ASN A 272 9.85 16.71 12.16
C ASN A 272 10.26 16.53 10.67
N GLN A 273 9.61 17.30 9.79
CA GLN A 273 9.88 17.34 8.35
C GLN A 273 9.66 16.01 7.60
N TYR A 274 8.92 15.05 8.20
CA TYR A 274 8.81 13.70 7.66
C TYR A 274 7.46 13.03 7.93
N THR A 275 6.83 12.56 6.85
CA THR A 275 5.68 11.64 6.90
C THR A 275 6.06 10.27 6.32
N ALA A 276 5.56 9.19 6.92
CA ALA A 276 5.91 7.81 6.56
C ALA A 276 4.81 7.07 5.80
N SER A 277 3.55 7.41 6.04
CA SER A 277 2.42 6.72 5.41
C SER A 277 1.19 7.61 5.47
N VAL A 278 0.30 7.46 4.49
CA VAL A 278 -0.98 8.18 4.39
C VAL A 278 -2.06 7.22 3.94
N ALA A 279 -3.25 7.31 4.54
CA ALA A 279 -4.43 6.55 4.14
C ALA A 279 -5.67 7.45 4.16
N ILE A 280 -6.58 7.21 3.22
CA ILE A 280 -7.91 7.81 3.21
C ILE A 280 -8.91 6.72 3.57
N HIS A 281 -9.84 7.05 4.47
CA HIS A 281 -11.05 6.27 4.68
C HIS A 281 -12.22 6.94 3.96
N ASP A 282 -12.63 6.37 2.84
CA ASP A 282 -13.61 6.99 1.93
C ASP A 282 -14.97 7.23 2.60
N GLY A 283 -15.55 6.19 3.22
CA GLY A 283 -16.90 6.26 3.80
C GLY A 283 -17.04 7.17 5.04
N LEU A 284 -15.93 7.46 5.74
CA LEU A 284 -15.90 8.36 6.90
C LEU A 284 -15.35 9.74 6.52
N ARG A 285 -14.86 9.91 5.28
CA ARG A 285 -14.17 11.11 4.81
C ARG A 285 -13.03 11.55 5.73
N LEU A 286 -12.18 10.60 6.12
CA LEU A 286 -11.01 10.87 6.97
C LEU A 286 -9.70 10.62 6.23
N VAL A 287 -8.67 11.35 6.62
CA VAL A 287 -7.27 11.09 6.24
C VAL A 287 -6.42 10.87 7.48
N ALA A 288 -5.63 9.80 7.48
CA ALA A 288 -4.69 9.46 8.54
C ALA A 288 -3.25 9.51 8.04
N VAL A 289 -2.34 10.01 8.88
CA VAL A 289 -0.90 10.09 8.59
C VAL A 289 -0.09 9.64 9.80
N THR A 290 1.02 8.95 9.51
CA THR A 290 2.05 8.60 10.49
C THR A 290 3.30 9.48 10.29
N ALA A 291 3.84 9.97 11.41
CA ALA A 291 5.08 10.75 11.45
C ALA A 291 6.05 10.14 12.47
N PRO A 292 6.81 9.09 12.10
CA PRO A 292 7.66 8.35 13.02
C PRO A 292 8.74 9.19 13.68
N ARG A 293 9.31 10.17 12.97
CA ARG A 293 10.33 11.07 13.56
C ARG A 293 9.80 11.88 14.73
N GLY A 294 8.49 12.14 14.76
CA GLY A 294 7.80 12.77 15.87
C GLY A 294 7.12 11.79 16.82
N ASN A 295 7.08 10.50 16.49
CA ASN A 295 6.26 9.49 17.16
C ASN A 295 4.78 9.92 17.24
N ARG A 296 4.20 10.42 16.13
CA ARG A 296 2.82 10.92 16.09
C ARG A 296 1.98 10.23 15.03
N VAL A 297 0.71 10.02 15.37
CA VAL A 297 -0.35 9.66 14.43
C VAL A 297 -1.37 10.79 14.44
N PHE A 298 -1.77 11.20 13.25
CA PHE A 298 -2.76 12.24 13.06
C PHE A 298 -3.93 11.73 12.22
N ILE A 299 -5.13 12.22 12.52
CA ILE A 299 -6.34 11.99 11.71
C ILE A 299 -7.05 13.32 11.53
N TRP A 300 -7.41 13.65 10.30
CA TRP A 300 -8.21 14.83 9.96
C TRP A 300 -9.46 14.43 9.18
N GLU A 301 -10.48 15.27 9.25
CA GLU A 301 -11.54 15.32 8.25
C GLU A 301 -10.92 15.70 6.89
N LEU A 302 -11.13 14.87 5.88
CA LEU A 302 -10.55 15.03 4.54
C LEU A 302 -11.05 16.30 3.84
N ASP A 303 -12.30 16.68 4.10
CA ASP A 303 -12.96 17.79 3.41
C ASP A 303 -12.68 19.14 4.06
N SER A 304 -12.82 19.24 5.38
CA SER A 304 -12.62 20.48 6.14
C SER A 304 -11.21 20.69 6.67
N ALA A 305 -10.36 19.65 6.64
CA ALA A 305 -9.06 19.62 7.33
C ALA A 305 -9.15 19.83 8.85
N GLU A 306 -10.32 19.59 9.45
CA GLU A 306 -10.48 19.63 10.91
C GLU A 306 -9.72 18.46 11.55
N LEU A 307 -8.91 18.76 12.57
CA LEU A 307 -8.15 17.75 13.30
C LEU A 307 -9.08 16.91 14.19
N ARG A 308 -9.08 15.60 13.97
CA ARG A 308 -9.85 14.62 14.77
C ARG A 308 -9.02 13.89 15.80
N LEU A 309 -7.75 13.64 15.49
CA LEU A 309 -6.82 12.95 16.38
C LEU A 309 -5.42 13.49 16.20
N ASP A 310 -4.74 13.69 17.32
CA ASP A 310 -3.30 13.89 17.38
C ASP A 310 -2.75 13.18 18.62
N THR A 311 -2.15 12.01 18.44
CA THR A 311 -1.77 11.11 19.54
C THR A 311 -0.32 10.64 19.40
N PRO A 312 0.40 10.44 20.52
CA PRO A 312 1.68 9.76 20.47
C PRO A 312 1.50 8.28 20.10
N LEU A 313 2.38 7.78 19.24
CA LEU A 313 2.60 6.37 18.97
C LEU A 313 4.08 6.19 18.58
N ALA A 314 4.84 5.58 19.49
CA ALA A 314 6.27 5.36 19.27
C ALA A 314 6.49 4.48 18.04
N ASP A 315 7.46 4.85 17.20
CA ASP A 315 7.89 4.07 16.04
C ASP A 315 6.72 3.66 15.14
N CYS A 316 5.77 4.57 14.92
CA CYS A 316 4.63 4.36 14.04
C CYS A 316 5.05 4.35 12.57
N ALA A 317 4.59 3.37 11.81
CA ALA A 317 5.07 3.14 10.44
C ALA A 317 3.89 3.19 9.45
N GLY A 318 3.35 2.06 9.03
CA GLY A 318 2.26 1.99 8.07
C GLY A 318 0.90 2.32 8.67
N VAL A 319 0.06 2.99 7.89
CA VAL A 319 -1.38 3.18 8.19
C VAL A 319 -2.23 2.59 7.07
N ALA A 320 -3.29 1.88 7.43
CA ALA A 320 -4.27 1.33 6.51
C ALA A 320 -5.69 1.65 6.96
N ALA A 321 -6.57 1.97 6.01
CA ALA A 321 -7.99 2.10 6.29
C ALA A 321 -8.63 0.71 6.46
N VAL A 322 -9.52 0.61 7.46
CA VAL A 322 -10.37 -0.57 7.75
C VAL A 322 -11.80 -0.07 7.97
N ALA A 323 -12.79 -0.97 8.02
CA ALA A 323 -14.20 -0.58 8.10
C ALA A 323 -14.54 0.37 9.25
N GLU A 324 -13.85 0.26 10.39
CA GLU A 324 -14.06 1.09 11.56
C GLU A 324 -13.27 2.41 11.55
N GLY A 325 -12.24 2.52 10.71
CA GLY A 325 -11.29 3.64 10.76
C GLY A 325 -9.91 3.23 10.26
N PHE A 326 -8.90 3.18 11.13
CA PHE A 326 -7.52 2.95 10.72
C PHE A 326 -6.77 1.95 11.60
N VAL A 327 -5.94 1.11 10.97
CA VAL A 327 -4.91 0.32 11.65
C VAL A 327 -3.55 0.97 11.41
N VAL A 328 -2.77 1.15 12.47
CA VAL A 328 -1.41 1.69 12.42
C VAL A 328 -0.42 0.68 12.99
N SER A 329 0.62 0.37 12.23
CA SER A 329 1.73 -0.46 12.72
C SER A 329 2.70 0.34 13.58
N SER A 330 3.37 -0.36 14.49
CA SER A 330 4.45 0.19 15.31
C SER A 330 5.56 -0.84 15.47
N GLY A 331 6.82 -0.42 15.33
CA GLY A 331 7.98 -1.29 15.51
C GLY A 331 8.37 -1.49 16.98
N GLN A 332 8.08 -0.52 17.86
CA GLN A 332 8.37 -0.57 19.30
C GLN A 332 7.16 -0.91 20.18
N SER A 333 5.96 -0.56 19.73
CA SER A 333 4.73 -0.79 20.48
C SER A 333 3.77 -1.70 19.73
N ARG A 334 2.67 -2.10 20.37
CA ARG A 334 1.64 -2.88 19.70
C ARG A 334 0.95 -2.02 18.64
N CYS A 335 0.69 -2.64 17.48
CA CYS A 335 -0.14 -2.03 16.45
C CYS A 335 -1.49 -1.60 17.04
N ARG A 336 -2.08 -0.53 16.52
CA ARG A 336 -3.31 0.06 17.07
C ARG A 336 -4.42 0.12 16.03
N LEU A 337 -5.63 -0.20 16.45
CA LEU A 337 -6.85 0.16 15.76
C LEU A 337 -7.37 1.49 16.34
N PHE A 338 -7.64 2.44 15.45
CA PHE A 338 -8.35 3.68 15.72
C PHE A 338 -9.76 3.56 15.13
N ASP A 339 -10.75 3.35 15.99
CA ASP A 339 -12.17 3.29 15.60
C ASP A 339 -12.70 4.73 15.54
N CYS A 340 -13.06 5.14 14.34
CA CYS A 340 -13.45 6.50 13.99
C CYS A 340 -14.95 6.65 13.69
N ARG A 341 -15.76 5.62 13.99
CA ARG A 341 -17.21 5.64 13.71
C ARG A 341 -17.99 6.61 14.60
N ALA A 342 -17.46 6.88 15.80
CA ALA A 342 -18.02 7.83 16.75
C ALA A 342 -17.29 9.18 16.70
N SER A 343 -17.87 10.20 17.35
CA SER A 343 -17.22 11.52 17.49
C SER A 343 -15.88 11.42 18.20
N ARG A 344 -15.84 10.68 19.31
CA ARG A 344 -14.60 10.32 20.01
C ARG A 344 -13.99 9.07 19.39
N ILE A 345 -12.73 9.17 18.98
CA ILE A 345 -11.97 8.04 18.45
C ILE A 345 -11.60 7.10 19.60
N GLU A 346 -11.99 5.84 19.49
CA GLU A 346 -11.55 4.78 20.41
C GLU A 346 -10.27 4.15 19.88
N THR A 347 -9.34 3.82 20.79
CA THR A 347 -8.09 3.17 20.43
C THR A 347 -8.01 1.80 21.09
N ARG A 348 -7.67 0.77 20.31
CA ARG A 348 -7.51 -0.60 20.77
C ARG A 348 -6.15 -1.14 20.37
N HIS A 349 -5.49 -1.85 21.28
CA HIS A 349 -4.25 -2.55 20.96
C HIS A 349 -4.58 -3.83 20.18
N LEU A 350 -3.89 -4.05 19.08
CA LEU A 350 -3.94 -5.30 18.32
C LEU A 350 -2.91 -6.26 18.90
N GLU A 351 -3.21 -7.55 18.96
CA GLU A 351 -2.29 -8.60 19.45
C GLU A 351 -1.24 -8.97 18.38
N LEU A 352 -0.86 -8.02 17.52
CA LEU A 352 0.21 -8.20 16.56
C LEU A 352 1.56 -8.23 17.28
N PRO A 353 2.49 -9.11 16.89
CA PRO A 353 3.80 -9.17 17.51
C PRO A 353 4.53 -7.83 17.36
N ALA A 354 5.27 -7.45 18.40
CA ALA A 354 6.21 -6.34 18.32
C ALA A 354 7.35 -6.64 17.33
N GLY A 355 8.02 -5.58 16.87
CA GLY A 355 9.27 -5.68 16.13
C GLY A 355 9.16 -5.38 14.62
N LEU A 356 9.97 -4.40 14.20
CA LEU A 356 10.54 -4.17 12.86
C LEU A 356 9.60 -4.39 11.66
N TRP A 357 8.33 -4.00 11.79
CA TRP A 357 7.43 -3.86 10.65
C TRP A 357 7.96 -2.76 9.71
N ASP A 358 7.87 -2.97 8.39
CA ASP A 358 8.18 -1.92 7.43
C ASP A 358 7.06 -0.85 7.38
N ASN A 359 7.24 0.15 6.51
CA ASN A 359 6.42 1.35 6.46
C ASN A 359 5.02 1.15 5.85
N HIS A 360 4.69 -0.05 5.37
CA HIS A 360 3.42 -0.31 4.68
C HIS A 360 2.68 -1.50 5.26
N LEU A 361 1.37 -1.32 5.33
CA LEU A 361 0.43 -2.29 5.84
C LEU A 361 -0.74 -2.36 4.85
N ARG A 362 -1.08 -3.55 4.39
CA ARG A 362 -2.25 -3.75 3.51
C ARG A 362 -3.19 -4.80 4.07
N MET A 363 -4.47 -4.53 3.90
CA MET A 363 -5.51 -5.54 4.07
C MET A 363 -5.67 -6.31 2.76
N ALA A 364 -5.81 -7.63 2.85
CA ALA A 364 -6.01 -8.55 1.73
C ALA A 364 -7.18 -9.50 1.99
#